data_AF-Q53W46-F1
#
_entry.id   AF-Q53W46-F1
#
_cell.length_a   1.000
_cell.length_b   1.000
_cell.length_c   1.000
_cell.angle_alpha   90.00
_cell.angle_beta   90.00
_cell.angle_gamma   90.00
#
_symmetry.space_group_name_H-M   'P 1'
#
loop_
_entity.id
_entity.type
_entity.pdbx_description
1 polymer ?
#
loop_
_entity_poly.entity_id
_entity_poly.type
_entity_poly.pdbx_seq_one_letter_code
_entity_poly.pdbx_strand_id
1 'polypeptide(L)'
;MRNKGIAIVLALATVLVVSGIGTLIFTRTIREIRHGAQDQGIVQTLMLARGAANLGGSLLATRGRERLERIVQQTASSTDRWAYGGNTGTEAPDPVLVAQALANVADRFQSDLDGFLCGKNFAPDGLPAEVRVRVYVTTSACGEPLPPKTHLPPGRFVEGAPRTGTGSGVSQTYALPFVMVAEASLGQARRNIVLQGEYRFTIGRSSFARYALFTNVHALPNGTGVWFTDRTLFDGPVHTNGHFRFYRSPWFGGEVTSAGCLSPGSQSCQGQTVPGAYFYGEGFVRDRNMQPSAARPSYRNPYGTHAPEFTAGVDWNASFIPLPPNSQDQRTAAQESGLYFSDDIRSLKLYRKCLLGETEVACSEPLGPGALKLQYIEVTYCKNQCNQTATEVYRYGLDGLLYQKDNGGLFVPVLRDGAPVRFNGVIYTDGEVRSLSGPERSRATDPATAPPALAEFAQITVAAQGDIRITGDLKYEKPPCTGVPTREPDGTVTPAVCDNLGVQNVLGVYSQEGSVWIAREAPRDIHIHGTLMSSRGVVGVEDYNSIPEKGSVYLLGGIIEYYYGAFGTFDPATGRNRTGYGRAFTYDRRFLQGLAPPFFPTTGQDRVTSVSVFSYGQREQVY
;
A
#
# COMPACT_ATOMS: atom_id res chain seq x y z
N MET A 1 -11.22 -96.57 46.35
CA MET A 1 -10.35 -95.36 46.36
C MET A 1 -9.88 -94.92 44.97
N ARG A 2 -10.67 -95.10 43.89
CA ARG A 2 -10.24 -94.80 42.50
C ARG A 2 -10.72 -93.45 41.94
N ASN A 3 -11.62 -92.76 42.65
CA ASN A 3 -12.25 -91.52 42.18
C ASN A 3 -11.56 -90.22 42.68
N LYS A 4 -10.60 -90.29 43.62
CA LYS A 4 -9.92 -89.10 44.15
C LYS A 4 -8.69 -88.67 43.33
N GLY A 5 -8.01 -89.60 42.63
CA GLY A 5 -6.85 -89.28 41.80
C GLY A 5 -7.20 -88.57 40.48
N ILE A 6 -8.31 -88.96 39.85
CA ILE A 6 -8.76 -88.38 38.58
C ILE A 6 -9.19 -86.91 38.77
N ALA A 7 -9.85 -86.59 39.89
CA ALA A 7 -10.29 -85.22 40.17
C ALA A 7 -9.12 -84.24 40.37
N ILE A 8 -8.03 -84.66 41.03
CA ILE A 8 -6.84 -83.82 41.23
C ILE A 8 -6.09 -83.59 39.92
N VAL A 9 -5.95 -84.63 39.08
CA VAL A 9 -5.28 -84.50 37.78
C VAL A 9 -6.10 -83.61 36.84
N LEU A 10 -7.43 -83.74 36.83
CA LEU A 10 -8.32 -82.85 36.06
C LEU A 10 -8.27 -81.41 36.57
N ALA A 11 -8.23 -81.19 37.89
CA ALA A 11 -8.10 -79.86 38.48
C ALA A 11 -6.75 -79.21 38.14
N LEU A 12 -5.64 -79.96 38.21
CA LEU A 12 -4.33 -79.46 37.83
C LEU A 12 -4.23 -79.19 36.32
N ALA A 13 -4.79 -80.06 35.48
CA ALA A 13 -4.84 -79.85 34.04
C ALA A 13 -5.70 -78.62 33.68
N THR A 14 -6.84 -78.41 34.34
CA THR A 14 -7.66 -77.21 34.12
C THR A 14 -6.97 -75.95 34.61
N VAL A 15 -6.30 -75.95 35.77
CA VAL A 15 -5.53 -74.78 36.23
C VAL A 15 -4.38 -74.46 35.27
N LEU A 16 -3.70 -75.46 34.73
CA LEU A 16 -2.60 -75.27 33.78
C LEU A 16 -3.09 -74.73 32.43
N VAL A 17 -4.23 -75.23 31.95
CA VAL A 17 -4.89 -74.70 30.73
C VAL A 17 -5.40 -73.28 30.95
N VAL A 18 -6.06 -72.99 32.07
CA VAL A 18 -6.58 -71.65 32.39
C VAL A 18 -5.43 -70.65 32.59
N SER A 19 -4.34 -71.04 33.25
CA SER A 19 -3.14 -70.21 33.40
C SER A 19 -2.42 -69.99 32.07
N GLY A 20 -2.34 -71.03 31.22
CA GLY A 20 -1.78 -70.92 29.87
C GLY A 20 -2.60 -69.97 28.97
N ILE A 21 -3.92 -70.10 28.98
CA ILE A 21 -4.83 -69.21 28.24
C ILE A 21 -4.76 -67.78 28.80
N GLY A 22 -4.76 -67.61 30.13
CA GLY A 22 -4.64 -66.29 30.77
C GLY A 22 -3.34 -65.58 30.39
N THR A 23 -2.22 -66.31 30.34
CA THR A 23 -0.92 -65.76 29.94
C THR A 23 -0.90 -65.40 28.45
N LEU A 24 -1.50 -66.22 27.59
CA LEU A 24 -1.62 -65.93 26.15
C LEU A 24 -2.50 -64.71 25.87
N ILE A 25 -3.63 -64.58 26.57
CA ILE A 25 -4.49 -63.40 26.44
C ILE A 25 -3.76 -62.16 26.94
N PHE A 26 -3.13 -62.20 28.12
CA PHE A 26 -2.41 -61.04 28.66
C PHE A 26 -1.25 -60.59 27.77
N THR A 27 -0.46 -61.53 27.22
CA THR A 27 0.64 -61.21 26.29
C THR A 27 0.13 -60.67 24.96
N ARG A 28 -1.01 -61.15 24.46
CA ARG A 28 -1.67 -60.61 23.28
C ARG A 28 -2.22 -59.21 23.52
N THR A 29 -2.91 -58.97 24.64
CA THR A 29 -3.45 -57.67 25.02
C THR A 29 -2.34 -56.62 25.18
N ILE A 30 -1.20 -56.97 25.81
CA ILE A 30 -0.05 -56.04 25.91
C ILE A 30 0.52 -55.70 24.53
N ARG A 31 0.59 -56.68 23.61
CA ARG A 31 1.04 -56.43 22.23
C ARG A 31 0.06 -55.56 21.46
N GLU A 32 -1.23 -55.78 21.60
CA GLU A 32 -2.28 -54.98 20.96
C GLU A 32 -2.31 -53.54 21.51
N ILE A 33 -2.12 -53.34 22.83
CA ILE A 33 -1.99 -52.00 23.43
C ILE A 33 -0.74 -51.27 22.94
N ARG A 34 0.41 -51.97 22.80
CA ARG A 34 1.63 -51.37 22.25
C ARG A 34 1.47 -51.01 20.78
N HIS A 35 0.82 -51.86 19.98
CA HIS A 35 0.51 -51.55 18.59
C HIS A 35 -0.44 -50.34 18.49
N GLY A 36 -1.50 -50.29 19.30
CA GLY A 36 -2.43 -49.16 19.31
C GLY A 36 -1.77 -47.83 19.70
N ALA A 37 -0.84 -47.84 20.67
CA ALA A 37 -0.08 -46.64 21.06
C ALA A 37 0.90 -46.18 19.95
N GLN A 38 1.53 -47.13 19.24
CA GLN A 38 2.38 -46.81 18.08
C GLN A 38 1.57 -46.26 16.92
N ASP A 39 0.39 -46.82 16.63
CA ASP A 39 -0.50 -46.36 15.57
C ASP A 39 -1.05 -44.95 15.86
N GLN A 40 -1.40 -44.65 17.11
CA GLN A 40 -1.79 -43.30 17.52
C GLN A 40 -0.65 -42.29 17.39
N GLY A 41 0.58 -42.65 17.79
CA GLY A 41 1.76 -41.80 17.62
C GLY A 41 2.09 -41.52 16.14
N ILE A 42 1.89 -42.51 15.27
CA ILE A 42 2.07 -42.37 13.81
C ILE A 42 1.06 -41.39 13.22
N VAL A 43 -0.22 -41.52 13.56
CA VAL A 43 -1.27 -40.62 13.04
C VAL A 43 -1.08 -39.20 13.57
N GLN A 44 -0.75 -39.04 14.85
CA GLN A 44 -0.52 -37.73 15.46
C GLN A 44 0.71 -37.03 14.86
N THR A 45 1.82 -37.74 14.67
CA THR A 45 3.02 -37.15 14.02
C THR A 45 2.77 -36.76 12.57
N LEU A 46 1.95 -37.51 11.83
CA LEU A 46 1.52 -37.11 10.49
C LEU A 46 0.67 -35.84 10.51
N MET A 47 -0.30 -35.74 11.43
CA MET A 47 -1.12 -34.53 11.59
C MET A 47 -0.28 -33.31 11.99
N LEU A 48 0.69 -33.48 12.89
CA LEU A 48 1.63 -32.44 13.28
C LEU A 48 2.50 -31.99 12.10
N ALA A 49 3.03 -32.93 11.31
CA ALA A 49 3.82 -32.60 10.11
C ALA A 49 2.98 -31.85 9.06
N ARG A 50 1.70 -32.21 8.87
CA ARG A 50 0.78 -31.49 7.97
C ARG A 50 0.46 -30.09 8.49
N GLY A 51 0.20 -29.97 9.80
CA GLY A 51 0.02 -28.68 10.46
C GLY A 51 1.23 -27.77 10.30
N ALA A 52 2.43 -28.34 10.42
CA ALA A 52 3.69 -27.64 10.23
C ALA A 52 3.92 -27.17 8.78
N ALA A 53 3.52 -27.97 7.77
CA ALA A 53 3.56 -27.55 6.37
C ALA A 53 2.61 -26.36 6.09
N ASN A 54 1.39 -26.39 6.66
CA ASN A 54 0.43 -25.28 6.56
C ASN A 54 0.95 -24.02 7.28
N LEU A 55 1.54 -24.19 8.46
CA LEU A 55 2.21 -23.12 9.19
C LEU A 55 3.34 -22.51 8.35
N GLY A 56 4.17 -23.34 7.73
CA GLY A 56 5.24 -22.89 6.83
C GLY A 56 4.69 -22.04 5.68
N GLY A 57 3.58 -22.46 5.05
CA GLY A 57 2.91 -21.66 4.01
C GLY A 57 2.40 -20.31 4.52
N SER A 58 1.78 -20.29 5.71
CA SER A 58 1.30 -19.06 6.35
C SER A 58 2.45 -18.11 6.74
N LEU A 59 3.55 -18.64 7.26
CA LEU A 59 4.75 -17.87 7.59
C LEU A 59 5.37 -17.26 6.34
N LEU A 60 5.42 -17.99 5.22
CA LEU A 60 5.87 -17.45 3.94
C LEU A 60 4.95 -16.33 3.41
N ALA A 61 3.64 -16.48 3.56
CA ALA A 61 2.66 -15.47 3.14
C ALA A 61 2.69 -14.19 4.00
N THR A 62 3.12 -14.29 5.27
CA THR A 62 3.12 -13.18 6.23
C THR A 62 4.53 -12.63 6.49
N ARG A 63 5.29 -13.24 7.40
CA ARG A 63 6.64 -12.80 7.77
C ARG A 63 7.63 -12.92 6.61
N GLY A 64 7.49 -13.96 5.79
CA GLY A 64 8.30 -14.14 4.57
C GLY A 64 8.12 -12.97 3.61
N ARG A 65 6.89 -12.49 3.43
CA ARG A 65 6.58 -11.31 2.61
C ARG A 65 7.30 -10.06 3.13
N GLU A 66 7.22 -9.80 4.44
CA GLU A 66 7.88 -8.64 5.06
C GLU A 66 9.40 -8.67 4.85
N ARG A 67 10.02 -9.86 4.98
CA ARG A 67 11.45 -10.04 4.72
C ARG A 67 11.79 -9.84 3.25
N LEU A 68 11.02 -10.45 2.33
CA LEU A 68 11.21 -10.29 0.90
C LEU A 68 11.03 -8.84 0.45
N GLU A 69 10.07 -8.11 1.01
CA GLU A 69 9.83 -6.70 0.67
C GLU A 69 11.09 -5.84 0.90
N ARG A 70 11.78 -6.01 2.03
CA ARG A 70 13.05 -5.32 2.30
C ARG A 70 14.16 -5.70 1.32
N ILE A 71 14.23 -6.97 0.91
CA ILE A 71 15.22 -7.45 -0.06
C ILE A 71 14.93 -6.82 -1.43
N VAL A 72 13.68 -6.83 -1.88
CA VAL A 72 13.26 -6.24 -3.16
C VAL A 72 13.57 -4.75 -3.20
N GLN A 73 13.28 -4.00 -2.12
CA GLN A 73 13.61 -2.58 -2.03
C GLN A 73 15.12 -2.28 -2.21
N GLN A 74 15.99 -3.24 -1.91
CA GLN A 74 17.45 -3.10 -2.02
C GLN A 74 18.05 -3.65 -3.32
N THR A 75 17.34 -4.58 -3.97
CA THR A 75 17.92 -5.40 -5.06
C THR A 75 17.22 -5.20 -6.40
N ALA A 76 15.94 -4.82 -6.40
CA ALA A 76 15.22 -4.51 -7.61
C ALA A 76 15.78 -3.22 -8.23
N SER A 77 15.96 -3.23 -9.54
CA SER A 77 16.41 -2.04 -10.26
C SER A 77 15.34 -0.96 -10.18
N SER A 78 15.70 0.23 -9.71
CA SER A 78 14.79 1.37 -9.67
C SER A 78 14.66 2.10 -11.00
N THR A 79 15.57 1.82 -11.96
CA THR A 79 15.67 2.57 -13.23
C THR A 79 15.42 1.72 -14.46
N ASP A 80 15.69 0.42 -14.40
CA ASP A 80 15.53 -0.45 -15.57
C ASP A 80 14.06 -0.75 -15.89
N ARG A 81 13.82 -1.12 -17.16
CA ARG A 81 12.51 -1.58 -17.68
C ARG A 81 11.95 -2.75 -16.86
N TRP A 82 12.81 -3.64 -16.40
CA TRP A 82 12.44 -4.80 -15.59
C TRP A 82 13.10 -4.72 -14.22
N ALA A 83 12.31 -4.94 -13.15
CA ALA A 83 12.80 -4.99 -11.77
C ALA A 83 14.01 -5.92 -11.63
N TYR A 84 13.92 -7.06 -12.31
CA TYR A 84 15.01 -8.00 -12.53
C TYR A 84 14.99 -8.39 -14.02
N GLY A 85 16.14 -8.34 -14.70
CA GLY A 85 16.24 -8.64 -16.14
C GLY A 85 16.71 -7.48 -17.03
N GLY A 86 16.95 -6.29 -16.45
CA GLY A 86 17.59 -5.17 -17.14
C GLY A 86 16.68 -4.42 -18.12
N ASN A 87 17.28 -3.81 -19.15
CA ASN A 87 16.60 -2.94 -20.13
C ASN A 87 16.28 -3.60 -21.47
N THR A 88 16.56 -4.89 -21.62
CA THR A 88 16.35 -5.64 -22.86
C THR A 88 14.98 -6.31 -22.88
N GLY A 89 14.44 -6.50 -24.09
CA GLY A 89 13.15 -7.17 -24.29
C GLY A 89 11.94 -6.24 -24.19
N THR A 90 11.06 -6.28 -25.20
CA THR A 90 9.87 -5.43 -25.31
C THR A 90 8.62 -6.07 -24.69
N GLU A 91 8.56 -7.39 -24.63
CA GLU A 91 7.41 -8.15 -24.10
C GLU A 91 7.76 -8.95 -22.83
N ALA A 92 9.02 -9.36 -22.68
CA ALA A 92 9.54 -10.07 -21.51
C ALA A 92 11.02 -9.73 -21.25
N PRO A 93 11.51 -9.82 -20.00
CA PRO A 93 12.92 -9.62 -19.65
C PRO A 93 13.82 -10.76 -20.16
N ASP A 94 15.14 -10.51 -20.19
CA ASP A 94 16.11 -11.57 -20.46
C ASP A 94 16.09 -12.62 -19.33
N PRO A 95 15.76 -13.89 -19.61
CA PRO A 95 15.62 -14.92 -18.59
C PRO A 95 16.94 -15.26 -17.86
N VAL A 96 18.09 -15.07 -18.50
CA VAL A 96 19.41 -15.31 -17.87
C VAL A 96 19.71 -14.22 -16.85
N LEU A 97 19.48 -12.95 -17.19
CA LEU A 97 19.66 -11.84 -16.27
C LEU A 97 18.68 -11.91 -15.10
N VAL A 98 17.42 -12.32 -15.36
CA VAL A 98 16.43 -12.59 -14.31
C VAL A 98 16.93 -13.69 -13.37
N ALA A 99 17.36 -14.83 -13.90
CA ALA A 99 17.84 -15.95 -13.09
C ALA A 99 19.02 -15.55 -12.20
N GLN A 100 19.99 -14.80 -12.74
CA GLN A 100 21.14 -14.32 -11.98
C GLN A 100 20.74 -13.36 -10.85
N ALA A 101 19.86 -12.39 -11.16
CA ALA A 101 19.40 -11.43 -10.16
C ALA A 101 18.57 -12.12 -9.07
N LEU A 102 17.68 -13.05 -9.45
CA LEU A 102 16.87 -13.81 -8.50
C LEU A 102 17.69 -14.80 -7.67
N ALA A 103 18.87 -15.25 -8.14
CA ALA A 103 19.80 -16.01 -7.30
C ALA A 103 20.27 -15.18 -6.10
N ASN A 104 20.64 -13.92 -6.32
CA ASN A 104 21.02 -13.00 -5.23
C ASN A 104 19.85 -12.74 -4.27
N VAL A 105 18.62 -12.63 -4.79
CA VAL A 105 17.41 -12.50 -3.95
C VAL A 105 17.21 -13.77 -3.11
N ALA A 106 17.34 -14.95 -3.73
CA ALA A 106 17.20 -16.23 -3.05
C ALA A 106 18.22 -16.40 -1.92
N ASP A 107 19.47 -16.02 -2.12
CA ASP A 107 20.52 -16.12 -1.09
C ASP A 107 20.19 -15.24 0.15
N ARG A 108 19.82 -13.98 -0.08
CA ARG A 108 19.42 -13.07 1.02
C ARG A 108 18.15 -13.56 1.69
N PHE A 109 17.19 -14.06 0.91
CA PHE A 109 15.92 -14.55 1.43
C PHE A 109 16.11 -15.83 2.24
N GLN A 110 17.00 -16.74 1.82
CA GLN A 110 17.36 -17.93 2.60
C GLN A 110 17.89 -17.54 3.98
N SER A 111 18.79 -16.57 4.06
CA SER A 111 19.32 -16.10 5.34
C SER A 111 18.23 -15.52 6.25
N ASP A 112 17.30 -14.74 5.68
CA ASP A 112 16.17 -14.18 6.43
C ASP A 112 15.19 -15.27 6.91
N LEU A 113 14.90 -16.27 6.08
CA LEU A 113 14.07 -17.44 6.42
C LEU A 113 14.69 -18.26 7.55
N ASP A 114 15.98 -18.56 7.44
CA ASP A 114 16.73 -19.34 8.42
C ASP A 114 16.69 -18.66 9.81
N GLY A 115 16.78 -17.33 9.86
CA GLY A 115 16.76 -16.57 11.09
C GLY A 115 15.49 -16.74 11.94
N PHE A 116 14.34 -17.06 11.34
CA PHE A 116 13.09 -17.26 12.09
C PHE A 116 12.54 -18.69 12.07
N LEU A 117 13.08 -19.57 11.24
CA LEU A 117 12.69 -20.99 11.18
C LEU A 117 13.65 -21.90 11.94
N CYS A 118 14.96 -21.66 11.84
CA CYS A 118 15.96 -22.59 12.37
C CYS A 118 16.02 -22.57 13.90
N GLY A 119 16.18 -23.75 14.50
CA GLY A 119 16.25 -23.91 15.96
C GLY A 119 14.94 -23.63 16.70
N LYS A 120 13.81 -23.49 15.99
CA LYS A 120 12.48 -23.30 16.59
C LYS A 120 11.71 -24.62 16.62
N ASN A 121 11.02 -24.87 17.73
CA ASN A 121 10.01 -25.91 17.85
C ASN A 121 8.62 -25.28 17.69
N PHE A 122 7.84 -25.77 16.72
CA PHE A 122 6.50 -25.31 16.41
C PHE A 122 5.39 -26.25 16.92
N ALA A 123 5.74 -27.15 17.84
CA ALA A 123 4.76 -28.02 18.48
C ALA A 123 3.77 -27.20 19.34
N PRO A 124 2.50 -27.61 19.45
CA PRO A 124 1.55 -26.96 20.35
C PRO A 124 1.98 -27.06 21.81
N ASP A 125 1.70 -26.01 22.59
CA ASP A 125 2.05 -25.95 24.01
C ASP A 125 1.45 -27.13 24.79
N GLY A 126 2.27 -27.74 25.66
CA GLY A 126 1.86 -28.87 26.49
C GLY A 126 1.93 -30.25 25.82
N LEU A 127 2.29 -30.33 24.53
CA LEU A 127 2.58 -31.61 23.88
C LEU A 127 4.09 -31.90 23.89
N PRO A 128 4.54 -33.12 24.28
CA PRO A 128 5.94 -33.52 24.23
C PRO A 128 6.36 -33.91 22.79
N ALA A 129 6.02 -33.05 21.83
CA ALA A 129 6.35 -33.21 20.42
C ALA A 129 7.42 -32.20 20.00
N GLU A 130 8.18 -32.57 18.97
CA GLU A 130 9.08 -31.66 18.30
C GLU A 130 8.65 -31.50 16.85
N VAL A 131 8.41 -30.26 16.44
CA VAL A 131 7.97 -29.89 15.10
C VAL A 131 8.94 -28.86 14.54
N ARG A 132 9.59 -29.20 13.42
CA ARG A 132 10.57 -28.34 12.75
C ARG A 132 10.12 -28.09 11.31
N VAL A 133 10.30 -26.86 10.84
CA VAL A 133 10.02 -26.47 9.45
C VAL A 133 11.29 -25.89 8.86
N ARG A 134 11.71 -26.39 7.70
CA ARG A 134 12.81 -25.83 6.90
C ARG A 134 12.28 -25.46 5.53
N VAL A 135 12.64 -24.29 5.03
CA VAL A 135 12.30 -23.84 3.67
C VAL A 135 13.59 -23.58 2.93
N TYR A 136 13.77 -24.29 1.83
CA TYR A 136 14.90 -24.20 0.92
C TYR A 136 14.48 -23.37 -0.28
N VAL A 137 15.02 -22.17 -0.42
CA VAL A 137 15.01 -21.37 -1.66
C VAL A 137 16.39 -21.39 -2.34
N THR A 138 17.40 -21.93 -1.65
CA THR A 138 18.74 -22.27 -2.15
C THR A 138 19.06 -23.74 -1.83
N THR A 139 20.27 -24.19 -2.15
CA THR A 139 20.70 -25.59 -1.94
C THR A 139 20.96 -25.97 -0.47
N SER A 140 20.81 -25.05 0.48
CA SER A 140 21.00 -25.29 1.91
C SER A 140 20.04 -24.45 2.75
N ALA A 141 19.50 -25.02 3.82
CA ALA A 141 18.66 -24.31 4.79
C ALA A 141 18.95 -24.83 6.21
N CYS A 142 19.11 -23.94 7.19
CA CYS A 142 19.48 -24.30 8.56
C CYS A 142 20.78 -25.12 8.68
N GLY A 143 21.73 -24.93 7.75
CA GLY A 143 22.97 -25.70 7.68
C GLY A 143 22.83 -27.13 7.14
N GLU A 144 21.63 -27.52 6.69
CA GLU A 144 21.36 -28.83 6.08
C GLU A 144 21.29 -28.71 4.56
N PRO A 145 21.84 -29.68 3.79
CA PRO A 145 21.74 -29.68 2.34
C PRO A 145 20.32 -30.00 1.86
N LEU A 146 20.00 -29.53 0.65
CA LEU A 146 18.73 -29.83 -0.02
C LEU A 146 18.46 -31.35 -0.06
N PRO A 147 17.24 -31.83 0.24
CA PRO A 147 16.95 -33.26 0.28
C PRO A 147 17.27 -33.98 -1.04
N PRO A 148 17.74 -35.24 -0.99
CA PRO A 148 18.08 -36.00 -2.19
C PRO A 148 16.87 -36.22 -3.09
N LYS A 149 17.09 -36.18 -4.41
CA LYS A 149 16.05 -36.24 -5.46
C LYS A 149 15.08 -35.06 -5.45
N THR A 150 15.48 -33.93 -4.88
CA THR A 150 14.79 -32.65 -5.06
C THR A 150 15.70 -31.69 -5.82
N HIS A 151 15.09 -30.78 -6.58
CA HIS A 151 15.81 -29.83 -7.42
C HIS A 151 15.12 -28.46 -7.32
N LEU A 152 15.91 -27.40 -7.24
CA LEU A 152 15.43 -26.02 -7.31
C LEU A 152 15.83 -25.45 -8.67
N PRO A 153 14.87 -25.21 -9.59
CA PRO A 153 15.16 -24.48 -10.82
C PRO A 153 15.64 -23.05 -10.53
N PRO A 154 16.18 -22.32 -11.52
CA PRO A 154 16.43 -20.90 -11.35
C PRO A 154 15.11 -20.13 -11.14
N GLY A 155 15.19 -19.00 -10.43
CA GLY A 155 14.09 -18.05 -10.38
C GLY A 155 13.76 -17.52 -11.78
N ARG A 156 12.49 -17.19 -12.01
CA ARG A 156 12.01 -16.76 -13.35
C ARG A 156 11.01 -15.62 -13.29
N PHE A 157 10.87 -14.94 -14.42
CA PHE A 157 9.74 -14.05 -14.69
C PHE A 157 8.47 -14.87 -14.96
N VAL A 158 7.33 -14.38 -14.49
CA VAL A 158 6.03 -15.04 -14.66
C VAL A 158 5.17 -14.24 -15.62
N GLU A 159 4.93 -12.97 -15.33
CA GLU A 159 4.04 -12.09 -16.09
C GLU A 159 4.26 -10.63 -15.67
N GLY A 160 3.75 -9.69 -16.47
CA GLY A 160 3.85 -8.26 -16.23
C GLY A 160 4.28 -7.50 -17.47
N ALA A 161 4.28 -6.18 -17.39
CA ALA A 161 4.68 -5.30 -18.49
C ALA A 161 6.02 -4.61 -18.19
N PRO A 162 6.83 -4.30 -19.23
CA PRO A 162 8.02 -3.49 -19.03
C PRO A 162 7.63 -2.10 -18.54
N ARG A 163 8.45 -1.53 -17.66
CA ARG A 163 8.29 -0.13 -17.26
C ARG A 163 8.61 0.76 -18.43
N THR A 164 7.67 1.64 -18.76
CA THR A 164 7.86 2.78 -19.66
C THR A 164 8.11 4.00 -18.78
N GLY A 165 9.36 4.47 -18.70
CA GLY A 165 9.72 5.63 -17.89
C GLY A 165 9.75 5.40 -16.37
N THR A 166 9.80 6.49 -15.60
CA THR A 166 9.85 6.48 -14.12
C THR A 166 8.47 6.35 -13.45
N GLY A 167 7.37 6.45 -14.19
CA GLY A 167 6.02 6.61 -13.63
C GLY A 167 5.01 5.50 -13.92
N SER A 168 5.36 4.43 -14.63
CA SER A 168 4.40 3.34 -14.87
C SER A 168 4.27 2.42 -13.65
N GLY A 169 3.08 2.40 -13.03
CA GLY A 169 2.68 1.47 -11.96
C GLY A 169 2.48 0.02 -12.45
N VAL A 170 3.22 -0.40 -13.47
CA VAL A 170 3.18 -1.78 -13.98
C VAL A 170 3.71 -2.74 -12.94
N SER A 171 2.92 -3.77 -12.68
CA SER A 171 3.31 -4.89 -11.86
C SER A 171 4.11 -5.91 -12.68
N GLN A 172 5.10 -6.50 -12.04
CA GLN A 172 5.94 -7.55 -12.58
C GLN A 172 6.00 -8.69 -11.57
N THR A 173 5.57 -9.86 -11.99
CA THR A 173 5.52 -11.05 -11.14
C THR A 173 6.73 -11.93 -11.43
N TYR A 174 7.45 -12.28 -10.36
CA TYR A 174 8.60 -13.17 -10.39
C TYR A 174 8.31 -14.39 -9.50
N ALA A 175 9.03 -15.48 -9.74
CA ALA A 175 8.90 -16.72 -8.98
C ALA A 175 10.26 -17.18 -8.47
N LEU A 176 10.33 -17.50 -7.18
CA LEU A 176 11.41 -18.28 -6.59
C LEU A 176 10.91 -19.70 -6.30
N PRO A 177 11.54 -20.74 -6.81
CA PRO A 177 11.19 -22.10 -6.42
C PRO A 177 11.60 -22.34 -4.97
N PHE A 178 10.84 -23.20 -4.29
CA PHE A 178 11.19 -23.63 -2.95
C PHE A 178 10.90 -25.12 -2.73
N VAL A 179 11.64 -25.70 -1.78
CA VAL A 179 11.32 -26.99 -1.16
C VAL A 179 11.08 -26.72 0.31
N MET A 180 9.96 -27.20 0.86
CA MET A 180 9.68 -27.14 2.29
C MET A 180 9.75 -28.53 2.89
N VAL A 181 10.46 -28.67 4.00
CA VAL A 181 10.54 -29.90 4.78
C VAL A 181 9.94 -29.62 6.14
N ALA A 182 8.81 -30.25 6.41
CA ALA A 182 8.14 -30.23 7.71
C ALA A 182 8.38 -31.57 8.40
N GLU A 183 9.04 -31.55 9.56
CA GLU A 183 9.36 -32.73 10.36
C GLU A 183 8.61 -32.67 11.67
N ALA A 184 8.00 -33.77 12.07
CA ALA A 184 7.40 -33.93 13.38
C ALA A 184 7.88 -35.23 14.03
N SER A 185 8.22 -35.16 15.31
CA SER A 185 8.52 -36.31 16.16
C SER A 185 7.72 -36.29 17.45
N LEU A 186 7.26 -37.46 17.87
CA LEU A 186 6.55 -37.68 19.14
C LEU A 186 7.00 -39.04 19.69
N GLY A 187 7.81 -39.02 20.74
CA GLY A 187 8.48 -40.22 21.24
C GLY A 187 9.38 -40.86 20.18
N GLN A 188 9.05 -42.09 19.77
CA GLN A 188 9.79 -42.86 18.75
C GLN A 188 9.25 -42.64 17.32
N ALA A 189 8.05 -42.05 17.17
CA ALA A 189 7.45 -41.84 15.86
C ALA A 189 8.02 -40.56 15.22
N ARG A 190 8.42 -40.65 13.95
CA ARG A 190 8.88 -39.50 13.15
C ARG A 190 8.18 -39.49 11.79
N ARG A 191 7.76 -38.31 11.36
CA ARG A 191 7.16 -38.08 10.03
C ARG A 191 7.75 -36.83 9.39
N ASN A 192 8.10 -36.97 8.12
CA ASN A 192 8.61 -35.88 7.31
C ASN A 192 7.71 -35.67 6.09
N ILE A 193 7.33 -34.42 5.84
CA ILE A 193 6.60 -34.00 4.65
C ILE A 193 7.52 -33.09 3.85
N VAL A 194 7.75 -33.48 2.60
CA VAL A 194 8.49 -32.66 1.64
C VAL A 194 7.51 -32.11 0.62
N LEU A 195 7.45 -30.79 0.52
CA LEU A 195 6.60 -30.05 -0.40
C LEU A 195 7.47 -29.26 -1.37
N GLN A 196 7.13 -29.27 -2.65
CA GLN A 196 7.82 -28.48 -3.67
C GLN A 196 6.85 -27.47 -4.28
N GLY A 197 7.34 -26.26 -4.51
CA GLY A 197 6.49 -25.17 -4.93
C GLY A 197 7.23 -23.99 -5.55
N GLU A 198 6.45 -22.98 -5.94
CA GLU A 198 6.94 -21.67 -6.32
C GLU A 198 6.38 -20.62 -5.35
N TYR A 199 7.26 -19.78 -4.86
CA TYR A 199 6.94 -18.55 -4.15
C TYR A 199 6.90 -17.43 -5.19
N ARG A 200 5.67 -17.06 -5.60
CA ARG A 200 5.46 -15.98 -6.56
C ARG A 200 5.25 -14.68 -5.82
N PHE A 201 5.93 -13.63 -6.28
CA PHE A 201 5.81 -12.30 -5.71
C PHE A 201 5.67 -11.29 -6.83
N THR A 202 4.68 -10.44 -6.69
CA THR A 202 4.44 -9.35 -7.61
C THR A 202 5.11 -8.10 -7.06
N ILE A 203 5.90 -7.46 -7.90
CA ILE A 203 6.55 -6.19 -7.61
C ILE A 203 5.82 -5.11 -8.39
N GLY A 204 5.50 -4.00 -7.73
CA GLY A 204 5.08 -2.78 -8.40
C GLY A 204 5.87 -1.60 -7.86
N ARG A 205 6.10 -0.59 -8.71
CA ARG A 205 6.58 0.70 -8.19
C ARG A 205 5.50 1.29 -7.30
N SER A 206 5.90 1.69 -6.11
CA SER A 206 4.96 2.31 -5.18
C SER A 206 4.55 3.67 -5.73
N SER A 207 3.25 3.91 -5.87
CA SER A 207 2.75 5.24 -6.20
C SER A 207 3.08 6.23 -5.07
N PHE A 208 3.35 7.49 -5.41
CA PHE A 208 3.42 8.58 -4.43
C PHE A 208 2.10 8.76 -3.66
N ALA A 209 0.97 8.31 -4.22
CA ALA A 209 -0.33 8.32 -3.55
C ALA A 209 -0.34 7.61 -2.19
N ARG A 210 0.63 6.71 -1.91
CA ARG A 210 0.75 6.00 -0.63
C ARG A 210 0.94 6.90 0.61
N TYR A 211 1.30 8.15 0.41
CA TYR A 211 1.64 9.05 1.52
C TYR A 211 0.44 9.91 1.86
N ALA A 212 0.07 9.93 3.14
CA ALA A 212 -0.82 10.95 3.69
C ALA A 212 -0.14 12.32 3.63
N LEU A 213 1.18 12.35 3.86
CA LEU A 213 2.03 13.50 3.65
C LEU A 213 3.43 13.08 3.17
N PHE A 214 3.91 13.68 2.10
CA PHE A 214 5.30 13.59 1.65
C PHE A 214 5.84 15.00 1.44
N THR A 215 7.03 15.29 1.98
CA THR A 215 7.73 16.57 1.78
C THR A 215 9.18 16.34 1.37
N ASN A 216 9.64 16.93 0.27
CA ASN A 216 11.08 16.89 -0.03
C ASN A 216 11.86 17.78 0.96
N VAL A 217 11.38 19.00 1.17
CA VAL A 217 11.89 19.97 2.14
C VAL A 217 10.77 20.30 3.12
N HIS A 218 10.93 19.92 4.39
CA HIS A 218 9.94 20.19 5.43
C HIS A 218 10.02 21.65 5.95
N ALA A 219 9.86 22.61 5.06
CA ALA A 219 9.84 24.04 5.33
C ALA A 219 9.02 24.75 4.25
N LEU A 220 8.56 25.96 4.55
CA LEU A 220 7.98 26.84 3.54
C LEU A 220 9.05 27.19 2.48
N PRO A 221 8.66 27.62 1.26
CA PRO A 221 9.61 28.00 0.21
C PRO A 221 10.61 29.10 0.62
N ASN A 222 10.26 29.94 1.58
CA ASN A 222 11.14 30.98 2.15
C ASN A 222 12.12 30.46 3.23
N GLY A 223 12.18 29.14 3.45
CA GLY A 223 13.04 28.50 4.44
C GLY A 223 12.49 28.48 5.88
N THR A 224 11.30 29.05 6.11
CA THR A 224 10.67 29.03 7.44
C THR A 224 10.30 27.60 7.82
N GLY A 225 10.82 27.12 8.95
CA GLY A 225 10.53 25.79 9.46
C GLY A 225 9.05 25.64 9.80
N VAL A 226 8.45 24.53 9.35
CA VAL A 226 7.06 24.18 9.68
C VAL A 226 7.06 23.24 10.88
N TRP A 227 6.17 23.52 11.83
CA TRP A 227 6.01 22.74 13.06
C TRP A 227 4.71 21.95 13.02
N PHE A 228 4.80 20.64 13.22
CA PHE A 228 3.64 19.85 13.58
C PHE A 228 3.22 20.15 15.00
N THR A 229 1.91 20.33 15.19
CA THR A 229 1.30 20.73 16.47
C THR A 229 0.37 19.64 17.00
N ASP A 230 -0.19 19.85 18.19
CA ASP A 230 -1.29 19.06 18.77
C ASP A 230 -2.49 18.79 17.84
N ARG A 231 -2.73 19.66 16.85
CA ARG A 231 -3.76 19.50 15.80
C ARG A 231 -3.32 18.72 14.58
N THR A 232 -2.06 18.33 14.50
CA THR A 232 -1.56 17.56 13.37
C THR A 232 -1.85 16.10 13.65
N LEU A 233 -2.87 15.58 12.97
CA LEU A 233 -3.32 14.20 13.05
C LEU A 233 -3.22 13.59 11.65
N PHE A 234 -2.33 12.64 11.46
CA PHE A 234 -2.19 11.89 10.20
C PHE A 234 -2.43 10.41 10.46
N ASP A 235 -3.45 9.83 9.84
CA ASP A 235 -3.84 8.42 9.98
C ASP A 235 -3.27 7.51 8.88
N GLY A 236 -2.33 8.02 8.08
CA GLY A 236 -1.58 7.28 7.05
C GLY A 236 -0.08 7.56 7.06
N PRO A 237 0.69 6.96 6.14
CA PRO A 237 2.15 7.09 6.11
C PRO A 237 2.60 8.53 5.86
N VAL A 238 3.63 8.96 6.58
CA VAL A 238 4.22 10.30 6.45
C VAL A 238 5.72 10.19 6.18
N HIS A 239 6.21 10.95 5.20
CA HIS A 239 7.61 10.96 4.82
C HIS A 239 8.16 12.38 4.65
N THR A 240 9.43 12.57 5.03
CA THR A 240 10.22 13.70 4.55
C THR A 240 11.61 13.29 4.12
N ASN A 241 12.12 13.90 3.05
CA ASN A 241 13.55 13.77 2.74
C ASN A 241 14.41 14.61 3.69
N GLY A 242 13.85 15.63 4.33
CA GLY A 242 14.54 16.51 5.27
C GLY A 242 14.42 16.06 6.73
N HIS A 243 13.96 16.96 7.59
CA HIS A 243 13.74 16.70 9.03
C HIS A 243 12.39 17.26 9.48
N PHE A 244 11.64 16.46 10.22
CA PHE A 244 10.42 16.93 10.88
C PHE A 244 10.73 17.86 12.05
N ARG A 245 9.75 18.72 12.37
CA ARG A 245 9.80 19.59 13.54
C ARG A 245 8.53 19.41 14.36
N PHE A 246 8.68 19.16 15.65
CA PHE A 246 7.57 18.83 16.54
C PHE A 246 7.38 19.88 17.63
N TYR A 247 6.14 20.32 17.77
CA TYR A 247 5.65 21.16 18.84
C TYR A 247 4.43 20.48 19.48
N ARG A 248 4.42 20.35 20.80
CA ARG A 248 3.38 19.61 21.54
C ARG A 248 3.29 18.13 21.13
N SER A 249 2.09 17.59 21.02
CA SER A 249 1.84 16.16 20.79
C SER A 249 1.05 15.95 19.50
N PRO A 250 1.68 16.08 18.32
CA PRO A 250 1.08 15.61 17.08
C PRO A 250 0.96 14.08 17.09
N TRP A 251 0.02 13.55 16.31
CA TRP A 251 -0.23 12.11 16.23
C TRP A 251 -0.09 11.58 14.80
N PHE A 252 0.56 10.43 14.69
CA PHE A 252 0.80 9.71 13.45
C PHE A 252 0.34 8.25 13.62
N GLY A 253 -0.80 7.92 13.02
CA GLY A 253 -1.36 6.58 12.97
C GLY A 253 -0.65 5.64 11.99
N GLY A 254 -0.02 6.20 10.95
CA GLY A 254 0.76 5.46 9.95
C GLY A 254 2.27 5.55 10.17
N GLU A 255 3.01 4.82 9.32
CA GLU A 255 4.48 4.79 9.33
C GLU A 255 5.06 6.20 9.14
N VAL A 256 6.02 6.59 9.98
CA VAL A 256 6.75 7.86 9.83
C VAL A 256 8.17 7.57 9.36
N THR A 257 8.61 8.23 8.28
CA THR A 257 9.95 8.04 7.72
C THR A 257 10.62 9.38 7.45
N SER A 258 11.92 9.44 7.70
CA SER A 258 12.76 10.60 7.41
C SER A 258 14.07 10.14 6.77
N ALA A 259 14.47 10.77 5.66
CA ALA A 259 15.80 10.52 5.09
C ALA A 259 16.92 11.32 5.81
N GLY A 260 16.53 12.28 6.67
CA GLY A 260 17.47 13.06 7.47
C GLY A 260 18.43 13.91 6.65
N CYS A 261 18.09 14.25 5.40
CA CYS A 261 18.99 15.00 4.53
C CYS A 261 19.04 16.47 4.94
N LEU A 262 20.24 17.00 5.22
CA LEU A 262 20.42 18.42 5.57
C LEU A 262 20.17 19.37 4.39
N SER A 263 20.36 18.90 3.15
CA SER A 263 20.14 19.68 1.93
C SER A 263 19.48 18.80 0.86
N PRO A 264 18.14 18.64 0.93
CA PRO A 264 17.39 17.84 -0.05
C PRO A 264 17.45 18.51 -1.43
N GLY A 265 18.02 17.81 -2.43
CA GLY A 265 17.90 18.18 -3.84
C GLY A 265 16.62 17.59 -4.45
N SER A 266 16.43 17.76 -5.76
CA SER A 266 15.29 17.16 -6.47
C SER A 266 15.46 15.67 -6.77
N GLN A 267 16.70 15.21 -6.98
CA GLN A 267 17.01 13.83 -7.40
C GLN A 267 17.81 13.05 -6.36
N SER A 268 18.45 13.72 -5.42
CA SER A 268 19.24 13.08 -4.36
C SER A 268 19.43 14.02 -3.18
N CYS A 269 19.87 13.47 -2.06
CA CYS A 269 20.43 14.28 -0.98
C CYS A 269 21.75 14.91 -1.46
N GLN A 270 21.84 16.24 -1.43
CA GLN A 270 23.06 17.00 -1.78
C GLN A 270 23.94 17.26 -0.55
N GLY A 271 23.40 17.06 0.65
CA GLY A 271 24.10 17.23 1.93
C GLY A 271 24.41 15.91 2.62
N GLN A 272 24.85 16.00 3.87
CA GLN A 272 24.95 14.84 4.74
C GLN A 272 23.56 14.39 5.20
N THR A 273 23.39 13.08 5.32
CA THR A 273 22.25 12.48 6.01
C THR A 273 22.56 12.40 7.51
N VAL A 274 21.72 13.06 8.32
CA VAL A 274 21.83 13.08 9.78
C VAL A 274 20.46 12.69 10.35
N PRO A 275 20.26 11.43 10.75
CA PRO A 275 19.03 10.98 11.37
C PRO A 275 18.66 11.80 12.62
N GLY A 276 17.42 12.26 12.68
CA GLY A 276 16.94 13.07 13.80
C GLY A 276 15.72 13.93 13.47
N ALA A 277 15.35 14.78 14.42
CA ALA A 277 14.24 15.73 14.29
C ALA A 277 14.47 16.97 15.14
N TYR A 278 13.70 18.02 14.88
CA TYR A 278 13.69 19.23 15.72
C TYR A 278 12.55 19.18 16.74
N PHE A 279 12.85 19.56 17.98
CA PHE A 279 11.85 19.75 19.03
C PHE A 279 11.85 21.23 19.44
N TYR A 280 10.66 21.81 19.59
CA TYR A 280 10.55 23.24 19.85
C TYR A 280 11.26 23.60 21.17
N GLY A 281 12.05 24.67 21.18
CA GLY A 281 12.86 25.07 22.35
C GLY A 281 14.13 24.22 22.60
N GLU A 282 14.16 22.94 22.20
CA GLU A 282 15.36 22.08 22.32
C GLU A 282 16.29 22.16 21.09
N GLY A 283 15.72 22.41 19.90
CA GLY A 283 16.45 22.39 18.64
C GLY A 283 16.54 20.99 18.04
N PHE A 284 17.60 20.75 17.24
CA PHE A 284 17.80 19.48 16.56
C PHE A 284 18.35 18.42 17.52
N VAL A 285 17.69 17.26 17.57
CA VAL A 285 18.15 16.10 18.33
C VAL A 285 18.30 14.91 17.39
N ARG A 286 19.51 14.33 17.39
CA ARG A 286 19.80 13.09 16.64
C ARG A 286 19.01 11.93 17.22
N ASP A 287 18.56 11.03 16.37
CA ASP A 287 17.82 9.81 16.73
C ASP A 287 18.44 9.05 17.91
N ARG A 288 19.76 8.79 17.88
CA ARG A 288 20.52 8.08 18.93
C ARG A 288 20.56 8.81 20.28
N ASN A 289 20.28 10.11 20.29
CA ASN A 289 20.24 10.93 21.50
C ASN A 289 18.81 11.18 21.99
N MET A 290 17.79 10.68 21.28
CA MET A 290 16.40 10.95 21.64
C MET A 290 16.00 10.25 22.93
N GLN A 291 15.39 11.01 23.84
CA GLN A 291 14.94 10.52 25.16
C GLN A 291 13.42 10.46 25.26
N PRO A 292 12.84 9.44 25.93
CA PRO A 292 13.48 8.21 26.39
C PRO A 292 13.94 7.28 25.25
N SER A 293 13.40 7.45 24.04
CA SER A 293 13.85 6.73 22.85
C SER A 293 13.49 7.47 21.56
N ALA A 294 14.13 7.10 20.45
CA ALA A 294 13.82 7.60 19.11
C ALA A 294 12.38 7.29 18.65
N ALA A 295 11.75 6.25 19.20
CA ALA A 295 10.38 5.85 18.87
C ALA A 295 9.33 6.58 19.72
N ARG A 296 9.72 7.18 20.85
CA ARG A 296 8.82 7.88 21.78
C ARG A 296 9.53 9.07 22.42
N PRO A 297 10.05 10.04 21.63
CA PRO A 297 10.76 11.18 22.19
C PRO A 297 9.83 12.08 23.00
N SER A 298 10.31 12.64 24.11
CA SER A 298 9.55 13.56 24.95
C SER A 298 10.47 14.57 25.62
N TYR A 299 10.27 15.85 25.30
CA TYR A 299 11.04 16.95 25.87
C TYR A 299 10.10 17.95 26.54
N ARG A 300 10.39 18.28 27.81
CA ARG A 300 9.60 19.26 28.57
C ARG A 300 10.42 20.51 28.81
N ASN A 301 9.91 21.65 28.39
CA ASN A 301 10.56 22.95 28.54
C ASN A 301 9.51 24.04 28.86
N PRO A 302 9.89 25.34 28.97
CA PRO A 302 8.95 26.41 29.30
C PRO A 302 7.76 26.56 28.35
N TYR A 303 7.85 26.03 27.12
CA TYR A 303 6.77 26.08 26.12
C TYR A 303 5.83 24.88 26.15
N GLY A 304 6.06 23.94 27.07
CA GLY A 304 5.25 22.74 27.28
C GLY A 304 6.04 21.45 27.06
N THR A 305 5.31 20.34 26.94
CA THR A 305 5.88 19.04 26.57
C THR A 305 5.77 18.86 25.06
N HIS A 306 6.83 18.38 24.42
CA HIS A 306 6.91 18.10 23.00
C HIS A 306 7.16 16.60 22.82
N ALA A 307 6.09 15.87 22.55
CA ALA A 307 6.05 14.42 22.55
C ALA A 307 5.16 13.94 21.40
N PRO A 308 5.71 13.79 20.17
CA PRO A 308 4.96 13.23 19.05
C PRO A 308 4.62 11.75 19.31
N GLU A 309 3.46 11.33 18.81
CA GLU A 309 2.97 9.96 18.94
C GLU A 309 3.11 9.20 17.61
N PHE A 310 3.93 8.15 17.58
CA PHE A 310 4.16 7.31 16.40
C PHE A 310 3.53 5.92 16.60
N THR A 311 2.25 5.77 16.28
CA THR A 311 1.51 4.53 16.56
C THR A 311 1.99 3.34 15.74
N ALA A 312 2.39 3.56 14.47
CA ALA A 312 2.92 2.52 13.58
C ALA A 312 4.46 2.51 13.47
N GLY A 313 5.15 3.25 14.34
CA GLY A 313 6.61 3.33 14.36
C GLY A 313 7.20 4.45 13.48
N VAL A 314 8.51 4.65 13.65
CA VAL A 314 9.27 5.70 12.97
C VAL A 314 10.65 5.21 12.55
N ASP A 315 11.09 5.58 11.35
CA ASP A 315 12.45 5.39 10.84
C ASP A 315 13.09 6.75 10.51
N TRP A 316 14.15 7.10 11.23
CA TRP A 316 14.88 8.37 11.07
C TRP A 316 15.99 8.31 10.02
N ASN A 317 16.28 7.13 9.47
CA ASN A 317 17.34 6.88 8.49
C ASN A 317 16.81 6.15 7.25
N ALA A 318 15.61 6.54 6.82
CA ALA A 318 14.99 6.01 5.61
C ALA A 318 15.77 6.43 4.36
N SER A 319 15.56 5.72 3.26
CA SER A 319 16.16 6.11 1.98
C SER A 319 15.56 7.43 1.47
N PHE A 320 16.40 8.26 0.85
CA PHE A 320 15.94 9.44 0.11
C PHE A 320 15.05 9.01 -1.06
N ILE A 321 13.92 9.69 -1.25
CA ILE A 321 12.95 9.40 -2.30
C ILE A 321 12.94 10.58 -3.28
N PRO A 322 13.49 10.44 -4.50
CA PRO A 322 13.49 11.52 -5.47
C PRO A 322 12.08 11.81 -5.98
N LEU A 323 11.72 13.09 -6.08
CA LEU A 323 10.51 13.51 -6.78
C LEU A 323 10.71 13.34 -8.30
N PRO A 324 9.63 13.11 -9.07
CA PRO A 324 9.71 12.90 -10.51
C PRO A 324 10.39 14.09 -11.20
N PRO A 325 11.33 13.85 -12.13
CA PRO A 325 12.05 14.92 -12.80
C PRO A 325 11.25 15.60 -13.91
N ASN A 326 10.23 14.94 -14.47
CA ASN A 326 9.39 15.44 -15.56
C ASN A 326 8.09 14.61 -15.69
N SER A 327 7.33 14.90 -16.75
CA SER A 327 5.98 14.43 -16.99
C SER A 327 5.71 13.74 -18.32
N GLN A 328 6.78 13.24 -18.95
CA GLN A 328 6.65 12.59 -20.26
C GLN A 328 5.61 11.46 -20.22
N ASP A 329 5.46 10.79 -19.08
CA ASP A 329 4.48 9.72 -18.88
C ASP A 329 3.03 10.24 -18.93
N GLN A 330 2.69 11.35 -18.24
CA GLN A 330 1.32 11.90 -18.26
C GLN A 330 0.98 12.54 -19.61
N ARG A 331 1.94 13.25 -20.21
CA ARG A 331 1.78 13.86 -21.53
C ARG A 331 1.53 12.81 -22.61
N THR A 332 2.35 11.77 -22.63
CA THR A 332 2.22 10.64 -23.58
C THR A 332 0.90 9.91 -23.35
N ALA A 333 0.56 9.58 -22.11
CA ALA A 333 -0.70 8.91 -21.79
C ALA A 333 -1.92 9.73 -22.24
N ALA A 334 -1.91 11.05 -22.03
CA ALA A 334 -2.97 11.93 -22.52
C ALA A 334 -3.09 11.92 -24.06
N GLN A 335 -1.97 11.91 -24.77
CA GLN A 335 -1.94 11.85 -26.23
C GLN A 335 -2.35 10.48 -26.79
N GLU A 336 -2.06 9.38 -26.09
CA GLU A 336 -2.34 8.01 -26.55
C GLU A 336 -3.76 7.54 -26.26
N SER A 337 -4.31 7.79 -25.07
CA SER A 337 -5.65 7.33 -24.67
C SER A 337 -6.35 8.25 -23.66
N GLY A 338 -5.86 9.48 -23.49
CA GLY A 338 -6.47 10.48 -22.59
C GLY A 338 -6.89 11.78 -23.29
N LEU A 339 -6.92 12.86 -22.52
CA LEU A 339 -7.23 14.23 -22.97
C LEU A 339 -5.99 15.12 -22.85
N TYR A 340 -5.50 15.61 -23.99
CA TYR A 340 -4.32 16.46 -24.09
C TYR A 340 -4.69 17.87 -24.56
N PHE A 341 -4.17 18.89 -23.86
CA PHE A 341 -4.32 20.30 -24.19
C PHE A 341 -2.94 20.97 -24.27
N SER A 342 -2.65 21.68 -25.37
CA SER A 342 -1.37 22.39 -25.55
C SER A 342 -1.27 23.71 -24.80
N ASP A 343 -2.40 24.25 -24.34
CA ASP A 343 -2.53 25.58 -23.75
C ASP A 343 -3.20 25.51 -22.38
N ASP A 344 -3.18 26.63 -21.65
CA ASP A 344 -3.84 26.77 -20.35
C ASP A 344 -5.31 26.33 -20.38
N ILE A 345 -5.69 25.57 -19.36
CA ILE A 345 -7.08 25.26 -19.08
C ILE A 345 -7.64 26.33 -18.15
N ARG A 346 -8.58 27.13 -18.65
CA ARG A 346 -9.26 28.15 -17.86
C ARG A 346 -10.21 27.54 -16.84
N SER A 347 -10.91 26.47 -17.21
CA SER A 347 -11.83 25.74 -16.33
C SER A 347 -11.86 24.26 -16.70
N LEU A 348 -11.70 23.39 -15.70
CA LEU A 348 -11.86 21.94 -15.76
C LEU A 348 -12.89 21.54 -14.72
N LYS A 349 -14.09 21.15 -15.18
CA LYS A 349 -15.18 20.71 -14.32
C LYS A 349 -15.40 19.21 -14.45
N LEU A 350 -15.29 18.50 -13.33
CA LEU A 350 -15.56 17.07 -13.26
C LEU A 350 -16.93 16.86 -12.60
N TYR A 351 -17.78 16.04 -13.19
CA TYR A 351 -19.09 15.74 -12.60
C TYR A 351 -19.63 14.41 -13.07
N ARG A 352 -20.56 13.83 -12.33
CA ARG A 352 -21.30 12.64 -12.78
C ARG A 352 -22.75 12.96 -13.11
N LYS A 353 -23.32 12.22 -14.06
CA LYS A 353 -24.77 12.21 -14.33
C LYS A 353 -25.28 10.79 -14.45
N CYS A 354 -26.56 10.62 -14.19
CA CYS A 354 -27.28 9.39 -14.49
C CYS A 354 -28.32 9.68 -15.56
N LEU A 355 -28.37 8.85 -16.59
CA LEU A 355 -29.25 9.06 -17.75
C LEU A 355 -30.13 7.84 -17.97
N LEU A 356 -31.40 8.07 -18.30
CA LEU A 356 -32.27 7.06 -18.91
C LEU A 356 -32.46 7.45 -20.38
N GLY A 357 -31.77 6.74 -21.28
CA GLY A 357 -31.55 7.24 -22.64
C GLY A 357 -30.66 8.49 -22.61
N GLU A 358 -31.16 9.62 -23.11
CA GLU A 358 -30.48 10.93 -23.04
C GLU A 358 -31.11 11.87 -21.98
N THR A 359 -32.11 11.40 -21.24
CA THR A 359 -32.78 12.19 -20.19
C THR A 359 -32.05 12.02 -18.87
N GLU A 360 -31.67 13.13 -18.23
CA GLU A 360 -31.05 13.11 -16.91
C GLU A 360 -32.06 12.67 -15.84
N VAL A 361 -31.64 11.72 -15.01
CA VAL A 361 -32.41 11.16 -13.89
C VAL A 361 -31.59 11.23 -12.60
N ALA A 362 -32.27 11.12 -11.46
CA ALA A 362 -31.58 11.06 -10.18
C ALA A 362 -30.67 9.82 -10.11
N CYS A 363 -29.44 9.99 -9.64
CA CYS A 363 -28.53 8.89 -9.35
C CYS A 363 -28.91 8.20 -8.01
N SER A 364 -30.06 7.54 -7.98
CA SER A 364 -30.51 6.72 -6.84
C SER A 364 -29.72 5.43 -6.71
N GLU A 365 -29.72 4.83 -5.53
CA GLU A 365 -29.21 3.48 -5.32
C GLU A 365 -30.30 2.55 -4.75
N PRO A 366 -30.63 1.43 -5.45
CA PRO A 366 -30.08 1.02 -6.74
C PRO A 366 -30.48 1.98 -7.87
N LEU A 367 -29.67 2.00 -8.94
CA LEU A 367 -29.98 2.78 -10.13
C LEU A 367 -31.21 2.18 -10.82
N GLY A 368 -32.09 3.03 -11.36
CA GLY A 368 -33.29 2.57 -12.07
C GLY A 368 -32.96 1.66 -13.26
N PRO A 369 -33.82 0.68 -13.60
CA PRO A 369 -33.58 -0.21 -14.75
C PRO A 369 -33.33 0.58 -16.04
N GLY A 370 -32.25 0.26 -16.75
CA GLY A 370 -31.87 0.92 -18.01
C GLY A 370 -31.23 2.30 -17.84
N ALA A 371 -31.13 2.83 -16.62
CA ALA A 371 -30.34 4.03 -16.38
C ALA A 371 -28.84 3.71 -16.46
N LEU A 372 -28.06 4.66 -16.97
CA LEU A 372 -26.61 4.58 -17.08
C LEU A 372 -25.98 5.67 -16.23
N LYS A 373 -24.93 5.30 -15.51
CA LYS A 373 -24.09 6.24 -14.78
C LYS A 373 -22.90 6.62 -15.64
N LEU A 374 -22.67 7.92 -15.81
CA LEU A 374 -21.62 8.46 -16.68
C LEU A 374 -20.79 9.49 -15.93
N GLN A 375 -19.48 9.43 -16.16
CA GLN A 375 -18.55 10.48 -15.77
C GLN A 375 -18.49 11.52 -16.89
N TYR A 376 -18.57 12.79 -16.54
CA TYR A 376 -18.44 13.94 -17.44
C TYR A 376 -17.19 14.74 -17.10
N ILE A 377 -16.59 15.30 -18.16
CA ILE A 377 -15.42 16.17 -18.11
C ILE A 377 -15.72 17.36 -19.01
N GLU A 378 -15.84 18.56 -18.44
CA GLU A 378 -16.06 19.79 -19.19
C GLU A 378 -14.80 20.66 -19.08
N VAL A 379 -14.20 20.97 -20.23
CA VAL A 379 -12.93 21.67 -20.31
C VAL A 379 -13.10 22.93 -21.13
N THR A 380 -12.78 24.08 -20.54
CA THR A 380 -12.61 25.35 -21.27
C THR A 380 -11.13 25.69 -21.31
N TYR A 381 -10.53 25.63 -22.50
CA TYR A 381 -9.10 25.86 -22.71
C TYR A 381 -8.86 27.10 -23.56
N CYS A 382 -7.67 27.69 -23.39
CA CYS A 382 -7.25 28.87 -24.09
C CYS A 382 -6.91 28.58 -25.55
N LYS A 383 -7.24 29.53 -26.43
CA LYS A 383 -6.76 29.61 -27.81
C LYS A 383 -6.15 30.98 -28.03
N ASN A 384 -5.10 31.04 -28.86
CA ASN A 384 -4.43 32.29 -29.23
C ASN A 384 -4.02 33.12 -28.00
N GLN A 385 -3.20 32.54 -27.11
CA GLN A 385 -2.74 33.19 -25.86
C GLN A 385 -3.89 33.64 -24.94
N CYS A 386 -4.96 32.83 -24.85
CA CYS A 386 -6.17 33.12 -24.09
C CYS A 386 -7.00 34.35 -24.55
N ASN A 387 -6.72 34.91 -25.74
CA ASN A 387 -7.63 35.92 -26.34
C ASN A 387 -8.98 35.31 -26.74
N GLN A 388 -9.00 34.00 -26.98
CA GLN A 388 -10.19 33.21 -27.23
C GLN A 388 -10.18 31.99 -26.32
N THR A 389 -11.37 31.41 -26.11
CA THR A 389 -11.53 30.15 -25.39
C THR A 389 -12.39 29.21 -26.20
N ALA A 390 -12.13 27.91 -26.10
CA ALA A 390 -13.01 26.87 -26.60
C ALA A 390 -13.44 25.98 -25.43
N THR A 391 -14.65 25.44 -25.51
CA THR A 391 -15.20 24.54 -24.51
C THR A 391 -15.56 23.22 -25.15
N GLU A 392 -15.08 22.13 -24.55
CA GLU A 392 -15.35 20.76 -24.96
C GLU A 392 -15.93 19.98 -23.78
N VAL A 393 -16.90 19.11 -24.07
CA VAL A 393 -17.55 18.27 -23.06
C VAL A 393 -17.37 16.82 -23.47
N TYR A 394 -16.78 16.04 -22.58
CA TYR A 394 -16.57 14.61 -22.74
C TYR A 394 -17.41 13.84 -21.73
N ARG A 395 -17.76 12.60 -22.09
CA ARG A 395 -18.36 11.64 -21.16
C ARG A 395 -17.87 10.22 -21.41
N TYR A 396 -17.84 9.38 -20.38
CA TYR A 396 -17.59 7.94 -20.49
C TYR A 396 -18.34 7.16 -19.40
N GLY A 397 -18.62 5.88 -19.68
CA GLY A 397 -19.30 4.98 -18.75
C GLY A 397 -18.37 3.88 -18.22
N LEU A 398 -18.97 2.83 -17.65
CA LEU A 398 -18.27 1.61 -17.23
C LEU A 398 -17.60 0.86 -18.39
N ASP A 399 -18.03 1.10 -19.63
CA ASP A 399 -17.41 0.56 -20.84
C ASP A 399 -16.03 1.17 -21.11
N GLY A 400 -15.72 2.32 -20.49
CA GLY A 400 -14.49 3.08 -20.65
C GLY A 400 -14.37 3.78 -22.00
N LEU A 401 -15.38 3.76 -22.87
CA LEU A 401 -15.33 4.42 -24.17
C LEU A 401 -15.55 5.93 -24.01
N LEU A 402 -14.69 6.72 -24.63
CA LEU A 402 -14.73 8.17 -24.57
C LEU A 402 -15.64 8.73 -25.66
N TYR A 403 -16.58 9.59 -25.26
CA TYR A 403 -17.45 10.33 -26.17
C TYR A 403 -17.23 11.83 -25.99
N GLN A 404 -17.29 12.59 -27.08
CA GLN A 404 -17.24 14.05 -27.07
C GLN A 404 -18.54 14.61 -27.59
N LYS A 405 -19.02 15.70 -26.99
CA LYS A 405 -20.17 16.46 -27.44
C LYS A 405 -19.80 17.25 -28.69
N ASP A 406 -20.49 17.01 -29.79
CA ASP A 406 -20.33 17.74 -31.04
C ASP A 406 -21.06 19.09 -31.03
N ASN A 407 -20.93 19.85 -32.12
CA ASN A 407 -21.61 21.14 -32.30
C ASN A 407 -23.14 21.02 -32.38
N GLY A 408 -23.66 19.84 -32.74
CA GLY A 408 -25.09 19.53 -32.75
C GLY A 408 -25.65 19.14 -31.37
N GLY A 409 -24.77 19.00 -30.36
CA GLY A 409 -25.10 18.63 -29.00
C GLY A 409 -25.18 17.12 -28.77
N LEU A 410 -24.85 16.30 -29.77
CA LEU A 410 -24.82 14.84 -29.69
C LEU A 410 -23.44 14.36 -29.20
N PHE A 411 -23.43 13.27 -28.45
CA PHE A 411 -22.19 12.64 -28.01
C PHE A 411 -21.74 11.60 -29.03
N VAL A 412 -20.61 11.85 -29.67
CA VAL A 412 -20.00 10.97 -30.67
C VAL A 412 -18.73 10.31 -30.10
N PRO A 413 -18.42 9.06 -30.47
CA PRO A 413 -17.18 8.41 -30.03
C PRO A 413 -15.96 9.22 -30.44
N VAL A 414 -15.01 9.41 -29.52
CA VAL A 414 -13.70 9.97 -29.85
C VAL A 414 -12.90 8.90 -30.60
N LEU A 415 -12.43 9.23 -31.79
CA LEU A 415 -11.63 8.34 -32.63
C LEU A 415 -10.17 8.81 -32.66
N ARG A 416 -9.24 7.87 -32.54
CA ARG A 416 -7.80 8.06 -32.74
C ARG A 416 -7.32 6.96 -33.67
N ASP A 417 -6.69 7.34 -34.78
CA ASP A 417 -6.29 6.43 -35.87
C ASP A 417 -7.43 5.53 -36.40
N GLY A 418 -8.66 6.08 -36.42
CA GLY A 418 -9.85 5.39 -36.89
C GLY A 418 -10.49 4.42 -35.89
N ALA A 419 -9.93 4.26 -34.68
CA ALA A 419 -10.46 3.39 -33.64
C ALA A 419 -11.08 4.21 -32.47
N PRO A 420 -12.16 3.71 -31.84
CA PRO A 420 -12.70 4.33 -30.62
C PRO A 420 -11.70 4.34 -29.47
N VAL A 421 -11.55 5.50 -28.83
CA VAL A 421 -10.65 5.67 -27.68
C VAL A 421 -11.29 5.11 -26.42
N ARG A 422 -10.56 4.21 -25.75
CA ARG A 422 -10.83 3.84 -24.35
C ARG A 422 -10.11 4.83 -23.45
N PHE A 423 -10.85 5.60 -22.67
CA PHE A 423 -10.28 6.64 -21.83
C PHE A 423 -9.40 6.01 -20.74
N ASN A 424 -8.13 6.40 -20.69
CA ASN A 424 -7.17 5.90 -19.72
C ASN A 424 -7.16 6.69 -18.39
N GLY A 425 -8.04 7.68 -18.23
CA GLY A 425 -8.15 8.48 -17.02
C GLY A 425 -7.24 9.71 -16.96
N VAL A 426 -6.38 9.95 -17.95
CA VAL A 426 -5.42 11.07 -17.89
C VAL A 426 -5.95 12.31 -18.60
N ILE A 427 -5.91 13.43 -17.90
CA ILE A 427 -6.14 14.78 -18.43
C ILE A 427 -4.86 15.57 -18.22
N TYR A 428 -4.25 16.07 -19.29
CA TYR A 428 -2.99 16.78 -19.23
C TYR A 428 -3.02 18.10 -20.01
N THR A 429 -2.40 19.14 -19.46
CA THR A 429 -2.10 20.39 -20.17
C THR A 429 -0.61 20.74 -20.10
N ASP A 430 -0.05 21.21 -21.23
CA ASP A 430 1.30 21.82 -21.28
C ASP A 430 1.35 23.19 -20.56
N GLY A 431 0.21 23.76 -20.18
CA GLY A 431 0.07 25.02 -19.44
C GLY A 431 -0.34 24.83 -17.97
N GLU A 432 -1.14 25.76 -17.45
CA GLU A 432 -1.75 25.69 -16.11
C GLU A 432 -3.26 25.35 -16.15
N VAL A 433 -3.79 24.85 -15.03
CA VAL A 433 -5.24 24.71 -14.80
C VAL A 433 -5.69 25.81 -13.84
N ARG A 434 -6.36 26.84 -14.36
CA ARG A 434 -6.78 28.02 -13.59
C ARG A 434 -7.99 27.77 -12.68
N SER A 435 -8.78 26.74 -12.97
CA SER A 435 -9.93 26.37 -12.14
C SER A 435 -10.25 24.90 -12.32
N LEU A 436 -10.01 24.09 -11.29
CA LEU A 436 -10.43 22.71 -11.16
C LEU A 436 -11.55 22.63 -10.12
N SER A 437 -12.72 22.14 -10.51
CA SER A 437 -13.88 22.07 -9.61
C SER A 437 -14.83 20.92 -9.94
N GLY A 438 -15.63 20.54 -8.94
CA GLY A 438 -16.80 19.70 -9.12
C GLY A 438 -18.08 20.51 -9.42
N PRO A 439 -19.26 19.87 -9.32
CA PRO A 439 -20.54 20.57 -9.35
C PRO A 439 -20.66 21.56 -8.19
N GLU A 440 -21.42 22.63 -8.41
CA GLU A 440 -21.67 23.64 -7.39
C GLU A 440 -22.55 23.08 -6.27
N ARG A 441 -22.35 23.61 -5.06
CA ARG A 441 -23.24 23.38 -3.92
C ARG A 441 -24.62 23.95 -4.23
N SER A 442 -25.69 23.20 -3.95
CA SER A 442 -27.04 23.78 -4.03
C SER A 442 -27.28 24.84 -2.95
N ARG A 443 -26.53 24.80 -1.84
CA ARG A 443 -26.44 25.86 -0.83
C ARG A 443 -24.97 26.20 -0.59
N ALA A 444 -24.53 27.40 -0.99
CA ALA A 444 -23.11 27.82 -0.94
C ALA A 444 -22.43 27.62 0.43
N THR A 445 -23.17 27.79 1.52
CA THR A 445 -22.68 27.65 2.90
C THR A 445 -22.70 26.22 3.45
N ASP A 446 -23.29 25.26 2.72
CA ASP A 446 -23.44 23.88 3.19
C ASP A 446 -22.65 22.90 2.30
N PRO A 447 -21.47 22.42 2.74
CA PRO A 447 -20.64 21.49 1.97
C PRO A 447 -21.30 20.12 1.73
N ALA A 448 -22.29 19.73 2.54
CA ALA A 448 -23.02 18.47 2.32
C ALA A 448 -23.80 18.51 1.00
N THR A 449 -24.17 19.70 0.53
CA THR A 449 -24.94 19.88 -0.70
C THR A 449 -24.10 19.87 -1.98
N ALA A 450 -22.77 19.78 -1.89
CA ALA A 450 -21.91 19.58 -3.07
C ALA A 450 -22.14 18.18 -3.66
N PRO A 451 -22.60 18.08 -4.92
CA PRO A 451 -22.70 16.82 -5.64
C PRO A 451 -21.32 16.21 -5.96
N PRO A 452 -21.22 14.90 -6.25
CA PRO A 452 -19.95 14.27 -6.57
C PRO A 452 -19.32 14.76 -7.89
N ALA A 453 -18.01 15.01 -7.85
CA ALA A 453 -17.18 15.29 -9.01
C ALA A 453 -16.81 14.02 -9.78
N LEU A 454 -16.60 12.90 -9.07
CA LEU A 454 -16.25 11.61 -9.64
C LEU A 454 -17.37 10.58 -9.41
N ALA A 455 -17.77 9.89 -10.48
CA ALA A 455 -18.61 8.69 -10.42
C ALA A 455 -17.86 7.53 -9.72
N GLU A 456 -18.58 6.57 -9.16
CA GLU A 456 -18.02 5.48 -8.33
C GLU A 456 -16.96 4.60 -9.02
N PHE A 457 -16.98 4.55 -10.36
CA PHE A 457 -16.04 3.81 -11.19
C PHE A 457 -14.91 4.68 -11.76
N ALA A 458 -15.04 6.01 -11.67
CA ALA A 458 -14.16 6.93 -12.36
C ALA A 458 -12.78 7.00 -11.70
N GLN A 459 -11.74 6.71 -12.48
CA GLN A 459 -10.34 6.88 -12.07
C GLN A 459 -9.74 7.97 -12.96
N ILE A 460 -9.31 9.08 -12.36
CA ILE A 460 -8.83 10.26 -13.11
C ILE A 460 -7.55 10.81 -12.50
N THR A 461 -6.60 11.19 -13.36
CA THR A 461 -5.46 12.04 -13.02
C THR A 461 -5.53 13.32 -13.83
N VAL A 462 -5.64 14.45 -13.12
CA VAL A 462 -5.49 15.79 -13.71
C VAL A 462 -4.04 16.21 -13.49
N ALA A 463 -3.31 16.39 -14.59
CA ALA A 463 -1.92 16.81 -14.56
C ALA A 463 -1.71 18.09 -15.37
N ALA A 464 -0.77 18.92 -14.92
CA ALA A 464 -0.39 20.15 -15.61
C ALA A 464 1.13 20.37 -15.49
N GLN A 465 1.71 20.96 -16.54
CA GLN A 465 3.08 21.44 -16.47
C GLN A 465 3.21 22.54 -15.42
N GLY A 466 2.29 23.50 -15.43
CA GLY A 466 2.21 24.63 -14.51
C GLY A 466 1.32 24.39 -13.29
N ASP A 467 0.82 25.48 -12.71
CA ASP A 467 -0.03 25.46 -11.52
C ASP A 467 -1.39 24.77 -11.78
N ILE A 468 -1.97 24.20 -10.73
CA ILE A 468 -3.37 23.75 -10.71
C ILE A 468 -4.09 24.43 -9.56
N ARG A 469 -5.16 25.19 -9.86
CA ARG A 469 -5.99 25.87 -8.86
C ARG A 469 -7.30 25.13 -8.64
N ILE A 470 -7.53 24.66 -7.42
CA ILE A 470 -8.77 24.05 -6.96
C ILE A 470 -9.70 25.17 -6.48
N THR A 471 -10.82 25.33 -7.15
CA THR A 471 -11.77 26.44 -6.93
C THR A 471 -13.09 25.99 -6.31
N GLY A 472 -13.35 24.69 -6.24
CA GLY A 472 -14.58 24.11 -5.69
C GLY A 472 -14.39 22.70 -5.14
N ASP A 473 -15.45 22.15 -4.54
CA ASP A 473 -15.43 20.81 -3.97
C ASP A 473 -15.14 19.74 -5.05
N LEU A 474 -14.36 18.73 -4.69
CA LEU A 474 -14.00 17.58 -5.53
C LEU A 474 -14.34 16.30 -4.78
N LYS A 475 -15.63 15.93 -4.75
CA LYS A 475 -16.10 14.79 -3.96
C LYS A 475 -16.19 13.52 -4.80
N TYR A 476 -15.80 12.40 -4.20
CA TYR A 476 -16.17 11.07 -4.69
C TYR A 476 -17.65 10.80 -4.49
N GLU A 477 -18.25 10.06 -5.41
CA GLU A 477 -19.60 9.53 -5.22
C GLU A 477 -19.64 8.52 -4.06
N LYS A 478 -18.63 7.65 -3.99
CA LYS A 478 -18.46 6.67 -2.91
C LYS A 478 -17.12 6.88 -2.21
N PRO A 479 -17.08 7.63 -1.11
CA PRO A 479 -15.85 7.75 -0.34
C PRO A 479 -15.50 6.40 0.32
N PRO A 480 -14.22 6.01 0.34
CA PRO A 480 -13.76 4.81 1.06
C PRO A 480 -13.74 4.96 2.58
N CYS A 481 -13.69 6.20 3.07
CA CYS A 481 -13.64 6.53 4.49
C CYS A 481 -14.63 7.65 4.81
N THR A 482 -15.09 7.68 6.05
CA THR A 482 -15.97 8.72 6.59
C THR A 482 -15.41 9.30 7.88
N GLY A 483 -15.68 10.58 8.11
CA GLY A 483 -15.14 11.34 9.23
C GLY A 483 -13.67 11.73 9.06
N VAL A 484 -13.11 12.30 10.12
CA VAL A 484 -11.72 12.73 10.21
C VAL A 484 -11.12 12.25 11.54
N PRO A 485 -9.81 11.96 11.58
CA PRO A 485 -9.13 11.67 12.83
C PRO A 485 -9.39 12.78 13.85
N THR A 486 -9.84 12.40 15.05
CA THR A 486 -10.24 13.35 16.09
C THR A 486 -9.54 13.00 17.39
N ARG A 487 -8.97 14.01 18.05
CA ARG A 487 -8.39 13.86 19.39
C ARG A 487 -9.48 14.04 20.44
N GLU A 488 -9.69 13.02 21.26
CA GLU A 488 -10.67 12.99 22.33
C GLU A 488 -10.19 13.77 23.57
N PRO A 489 -11.09 14.15 24.49
CA PRO A 489 -10.73 14.88 25.71
C PRO A 489 -9.73 14.15 26.63
N ASP A 490 -9.67 12.81 26.55
CA ASP A 490 -8.71 11.98 27.29
C ASP A 490 -7.31 11.92 26.63
N GLY A 491 -7.15 12.58 25.48
CA GLY A 491 -5.91 12.64 24.71
C GLY A 491 -5.76 11.51 23.68
N THR A 492 -6.62 10.50 23.67
CA THR A 492 -6.61 9.46 22.63
C THR A 492 -7.04 10.02 21.27
N VAL A 493 -6.65 9.36 20.19
CA VAL A 493 -7.05 9.75 18.83
C VAL A 493 -7.91 8.65 18.23
N THR A 494 -9.13 9.01 17.88
CA THR A 494 -10.07 8.16 17.12
C THR A 494 -9.80 8.36 15.62
N PRO A 495 -9.32 7.35 14.87
CA PRO A 495 -9.11 7.47 13.43
C PRO A 495 -10.44 7.55 12.65
N ALA A 496 -10.38 7.93 11.37
CA ALA A 496 -11.54 7.85 10.49
C ALA A 496 -11.99 6.40 10.25
N VAL A 497 -13.28 6.22 9.95
CA VAL A 497 -13.89 4.91 9.67
C VAL A 497 -13.75 4.62 8.18
N CYS A 498 -13.03 3.56 7.83
CA CYS A 498 -12.77 3.14 6.45
C CYS A 498 -13.28 1.71 6.22
N ASP A 499 -14.57 1.58 5.92
CA ASP A 499 -15.27 0.31 5.70
C ASP A 499 -15.51 0.02 4.20
N ASN A 500 -15.52 1.05 3.37
CA ASN A 500 -15.86 0.95 1.95
C ASN A 500 -14.63 0.83 1.03
N LEU A 501 -13.75 -0.14 1.30
CA LEU A 501 -12.45 -0.26 0.64
C LEU A 501 -12.50 -0.86 -0.78
N GLY A 502 -13.63 -1.43 -1.21
CA GLY A 502 -13.79 -2.05 -2.53
C GLY A 502 -14.11 -1.10 -3.68
N VAL A 503 -14.45 0.16 -3.39
CA VAL A 503 -14.82 1.15 -4.42
C VAL A 503 -13.61 1.60 -5.23
N GLN A 504 -13.86 2.03 -6.46
CA GLN A 504 -12.80 2.28 -7.44
C GLN A 504 -12.54 3.77 -7.70
N ASN A 505 -13.50 4.66 -7.36
CA ASN A 505 -13.32 6.09 -7.62
C ASN A 505 -12.03 6.63 -6.99
N VAL A 506 -11.22 7.30 -7.79
CA VAL A 506 -9.93 7.84 -7.37
C VAL A 506 -9.54 9.04 -8.22
N LEU A 507 -9.10 10.12 -7.56
CA LEU A 507 -8.59 11.34 -8.19
C LEU A 507 -7.14 11.58 -7.81
N GLY A 508 -6.30 11.83 -8.80
CA GLY A 508 -4.97 12.41 -8.65
C GLY A 508 -4.94 13.82 -9.23
N VAL A 509 -4.33 14.76 -8.53
CA VAL A 509 -4.03 16.10 -9.04
C VAL A 509 -2.52 16.30 -8.98
N TYR A 510 -1.90 16.56 -10.13
CA TYR A 510 -0.45 16.59 -10.24
C TYR A 510 0.07 17.83 -10.99
N SER A 511 0.70 18.75 -10.27
CA SER A 511 1.46 19.86 -10.85
C SER A 511 2.95 19.51 -10.92
N GLN A 512 3.55 19.69 -12.09
CA GLN A 512 4.90 19.19 -12.35
C GLN A 512 5.96 20.21 -11.96
N GLU A 513 5.93 21.38 -12.57
CA GLU A 513 6.86 22.48 -12.28
C GLU A 513 6.22 23.60 -11.46
N GLY A 514 4.89 23.58 -11.30
CA GLY A 514 4.12 24.53 -10.50
C GLY A 514 3.72 24.01 -9.12
N SER A 515 2.69 24.63 -8.56
CA SER A 515 2.06 24.27 -7.29
C SER A 515 0.59 23.85 -7.48
N VAL A 516 0.07 23.11 -6.51
CA VAL A 516 -1.38 22.87 -6.39
C VAL A 516 -1.92 23.84 -5.36
N TRP A 517 -2.77 24.75 -5.81
CA TRP A 517 -3.32 25.82 -5.00
C TRP A 517 -4.79 25.60 -4.72
N ILE A 518 -5.21 25.76 -3.47
CA ILE A 518 -6.61 25.98 -3.13
C ILE A 518 -6.84 27.49 -3.26
N ALA A 519 -7.72 27.86 -4.19
CA ALA A 519 -7.86 29.24 -4.62
C ALA A 519 -8.47 30.13 -3.53
N ARG A 520 -8.13 31.43 -3.56
CA ARG A 520 -8.65 32.43 -2.60
C ARG A 520 -10.19 32.48 -2.56
N GLU A 521 -10.85 32.22 -3.68
CA GLU A 521 -12.30 32.24 -3.88
C GLU A 521 -13.00 30.91 -3.56
N ALA A 522 -12.24 29.85 -3.25
CA ALA A 522 -12.80 28.53 -2.98
C ALA A 522 -13.83 28.56 -1.83
N PRO A 523 -14.81 27.65 -1.74
CA PRO A 523 -15.84 27.77 -0.70
C PRO A 523 -15.29 27.50 0.71
N ARG A 524 -16.02 27.97 1.74
CA ARG A 524 -15.77 27.59 3.15
C ARG A 524 -15.95 26.08 3.32
N ASP A 525 -15.15 25.45 4.18
CA ASP A 525 -15.29 24.01 4.50
C ASP A 525 -15.23 23.14 3.22
N ILE A 526 -14.20 23.38 2.39
CA ILE A 526 -14.04 22.72 1.09
C ILE A 526 -13.70 21.23 1.27
N HIS A 527 -14.36 20.38 0.50
CA HIS A 527 -14.12 18.95 0.46
C HIS A 527 -13.34 18.57 -0.80
N ILE A 528 -12.17 17.97 -0.62
CA ILE A 528 -11.29 17.50 -1.68
C ILE A 528 -11.03 16.02 -1.45
N HIS A 529 -11.50 15.17 -2.35
CA HIS A 529 -11.24 13.74 -2.32
C HIS A 529 -10.27 13.44 -3.46
N GLY A 530 -9.05 13.04 -3.12
CA GLY A 530 -7.97 12.85 -4.06
C GLY A 530 -6.60 12.98 -3.41
N THR A 531 -5.58 12.50 -4.12
CA THR A 531 -4.18 12.75 -3.77
C THR A 531 -3.66 13.94 -4.58
N LEU A 532 -3.02 14.89 -3.90
CA LEU A 532 -2.52 16.14 -4.46
C LEU A 532 -1.00 16.10 -4.48
N MET A 533 -0.40 16.42 -5.61
CA MET A 533 1.04 16.36 -5.79
C MET A 533 1.60 17.59 -6.50
N SER A 534 2.70 18.13 -5.98
CA SER A 534 3.57 19.07 -6.66
C SER A 534 5.04 18.58 -6.62
N SER A 535 5.69 18.44 -7.77
CA SER A 535 7.10 17.97 -7.83
C SER A 535 8.13 19.07 -7.57
N ARG A 536 7.76 20.35 -7.64
CA ARG A 536 8.70 21.49 -7.48
C ARG A 536 8.20 22.57 -6.53
N GLY A 537 6.90 22.73 -6.41
CA GLY A 537 6.24 23.74 -5.60
C GLY A 537 5.65 23.17 -4.32
N VAL A 538 4.46 23.65 -3.99
CA VAL A 538 3.72 23.32 -2.77
C VAL A 538 2.33 22.77 -3.09
N VAL A 539 1.70 22.14 -2.11
CA VAL A 539 0.25 22.00 -2.07
C VAL A 539 -0.27 22.89 -0.94
N GLY A 540 -0.91 24.02 -1.27
CA GLY A 540 -1.24 25.03 -0.27
C GLY A 540 -2.47 25.87 -0.60
N VAL A 541 -2.77 26.82 0.26
CA VAL A 541 -3.85 27.80 0.08
C VAL A 541 -3.26 29.12 -0.38
N GLU A 542 -3.82 29.71 -1.44
CA GLU A 542 -3.42 31.04 -1.90
C GLU A 542 -3.70 32.07 -0.80
N ASP A 543 -2.75 32.97 -0.57
CA ASP A 543 -2.91 34.07 0.39
C ASP A 543 -3.35 33.60 1.79
N TYR A 544 -2.92 32.39 2.20
CA TYR A 544 -3.34 31.69 3.42
C TYR A 544 -3.30 32.55 4.70
N ASN A 545 -2.42 33.54 4.75
CA ASN A 545 -2.20 34.42 5.89
C ASN A 545 -3.00 35.74 5.84
N SER A 546 -3.67 36.04 4.73
CA SER A 546 -4.39 37.31 4.52
C SER A 546 -5.87 37.14 4.15
N ILE A 547 -6.27 35.98 3.62
CA ILE A 547 -7.70 35.69 3.42
C ILE A 547 -8.43 35.45 4.75
N PRO A 548 -9.75 35.71 4.83
CA PRO A 548 -10.55 35.40 6.02
C PRO A 548 -10.47 33.94 6.46
N GLU A 549 -10.87 33.65 7.69
CA GLU A 549 -11.06 32.28 8.19
C GLU A 549 -12.17 31.56 7.38
N LYS A 550 -11.82 30.45 6.73
CA LYS A 550 -12.68 29.71 5.80
C LYS A 550 -13.00 28.29 6.25
N GLY A 551 -12.99 28.02 7.55
CA GLY A 551 -13.23 26.70 8.09
C GLY A 551 -12.04 25.78 7.85
N SER A 552 -12.30 24.52 7.48
CA SER A 552 -11.24 23.54 7.22
C SER A 552 -11.21 23.04 5.78
N VAL A 553 -10.04 22.63 5.30
CA VAL A 553 -9.94 21.76 4.13
C VAL A 553 -10.16 20.32 4.59
N TYR A 554 -11.23 19.70 4.11
CA TYR A 554 -11.55 18.30 4.30
C TYR A 554 -10.91 17.49 3.18
N LEU A 555 -9.72 16.95 3.42
CA LEU A 555 -8.98 16.15 2.43
C LEU A 555 -9.19 14.66 2.71
N LEU A 556 -9.71 13.91 1.74
CA LEU A 556 -9.67 12.45 1.72
C LEU A 556 -8.64 11.98 0.68
N GLY A 557 -7.45 11.60 1.13
CA GLY A 557 -6.34 11.22 0.25
C GLY A 557 -4.97 11.50 0.86
N GLY A 558 -4.15 12.31 0.19
CA GLY A 558 -2.79 12.60 0.63
C GLY A 558 -2.14 13.77 -0.09
N ILE A 559 -1.11 14.35 0.52
CA ILE A 559 -0.36 15.51 -0.01
C ILE A 559 1.08 15.10 -0.29
N ILE A 560 1.58 15.39 -1.49
CA ILE A 560 2.96 15.16 -1.90
C ILE A 560 3.52 16.47 -2.43
N GLU A 561 4.55 17.00 -1.81
CA GLU A 561 5.02 18.35 -2.14
C GLU A 561 6.55 18.49 -2.03
N TYR A 562 7.12 19.42 -2.81
CA TYR A 562 8.54 19.71 -2.71
C TYR A 562 8.82 20.54 -1.46
N TYR A 563 8.15 21.68 -1.31
CA TYR A 563 8.15 22.47 -0.09
C TYR A 563 6.83 22.29 0.64
N TYR A 564 6.83 22.50 1.95
CA TYR A 564 5.61 22.44 2.74
C TYR A 564 4.67 23.60 2.38
N GLY A 565 3.42 23.33 1.99
CA GLY A 565 2.40 24.33 1.69
C GLY A 565 1.58 24.75 2.90
N ALA A 566 1.40 26.06 3.09
CA ALA A 566 0.60 26.59 4.18
C ALA A 566 -0.90 26.65 3.84
N PHE A 567 -1.75 26.37 4.83
CA PHE A 567 -3.21 26.36 4.67
C PHE A 567 -3.89 27.53 5.38
N GLY A 568 -3.35 27.99 6.49
CA GLY A 568 -3.91 29.04 7.32
C GLY A 568 -3.00 29.42 8.47
N THR A 569 -3.36 30.46 9.20
CA THR A 569 -2.69 30.83 10.46
C THR A 569 -3.60 30.55 11.64
N PHE A 570 -3.02 30.39 12.84
CA PHE A 570 -3.78 30.13 14.05
C PHE A 570 -3.32 31.01 15.20
N ASP A 571 -4.20 31.21 16.17
CA ASP A 571 -3.89 31.87 17.43
C ASP A 571 -3.01 30.93 18.28
N PRO A 572 -1.77 31.25 18.66
CA PRO A 572 -0.90 30.28 19.32
C PRO A 572 -1.35 29.85 20.74
N ALA A 573 -2.24 30.61 21.40
CA ALA A 573 -2.69 30.34 22.76
C ALA A 573 -3.92 29.41 22.79
N THR A 574 -4.89 29.67 21.91
CA THR A 574 -6.14 28.90 21.79
C THR A 574 -6.07 27.88 20.65
N GLY A 575 -5.20 28.16 19.69
CA GLY A 575 -5.00 27.43 18.45
C GLY A 575 -6.19 27.45 17.49
N ARG A 576 -7.16 28.34 17.73
CA ARG A 576 -8.22 28.59 16.78
C ARG A 576 -7.65 29.16 15.48
N ASN A 577 -8.21 28.72 14.35
CA ASN A 577 -7.86 29.24 13.03
C ASN A 577 -8.15 30.75 12.98
N ARG A 578 -7.25 31.54 12.38
CA ARG A 578 -7.35 33.01 12.26
C ARG A 578 -7.56 33.46 10.82
N THR A 579 -6.84 32.87 9.88
CA THR A 579 -6.88 33.18 8.45
C THR A 579 -6.71 31.91 7.64
N GLY A 580 -7.23 31.89 6.41
CA GLY A 580 -7.17 30.71 5.57
C GLY A 580 -7.98 29.55 6.14
N TYR A 581 -7.47 28.33 5.96
CA TYR A 581 -8.14 27.10 6.35
C TYR A 581 -7.39 26.33 7.45
N GLY A 582 -8.17 25.69 8.31
CA GLY A 582 -7.73 24.56 9.12
C GLY A 582 -7.52 23.31 8.26
N ARG A 583 -6.97 22.26 8.88
CA ARG A 583 -6.67 20.98 8.22
C ARG A 583 -7.52 19.89 8.85
N ALA A 584 -8.28 19.17 8.03
CA ALA A 584 -9.10 18.03 8.44
C ALA A 584 -8.83 16.90 7.44
N PHE A 585 -7.75 16.15 7.66
CA PHE A 585 -7.21 15.21 6.68
C PHE A 585 -7.48 13.77 7.10
N THR A 586 -7.99 12.99 6.15
CA THR A 586 -8.26 11.56 6.26
C THR A 586 -7.49 10.85 5.17
N TYR A 587 -6.70 9.85 5.55
CA TYR A 587 -5.93 9.07 4.59
C TYR A 587 -6.79 8.02 3.88
N ASP A 588 -6.66 7.96 2.55
CA ASP A 588 -7.28 6.90 1.77
C ASP A 588 -6.48 5.60 1.89
N ARG A 589 -6.96 4.69 2.75
CA ARG A 589 -6.27 3.42 3.06
C ARG A 589 -6.08 2.51 1.85
N ARG A 590 -6.85 2.70 0.77
CA ARG A 590 -6.70 1.91 -0.47
C ARG A 590 -5.34 2.15 -1.14
N PHE A 591 -4.71 3.31 -0.91
CA PHE A 591 -3.38 3.60 -1.43
C PHE A 591 -2.28 2.72 -0.83
N LEU A 592 -2.46 2.21 0.39
CA LEU A 592 -1.56 1.18 0.95
C LEU A 592 -1.75 -0.20 0.30
N GLN A 593 -2.92 -0.44 -0.30
CA GLN A 593 -3.29 -1.68 -0.97
C GLN A 593 -2.92 -1.67 -2.46
N GLY A 594 -2.28 -0.59 -2.93
CA GLY A 594 -1.82 -0.46 -4.31
C GLY A 594 -2.79 0.24 -5.25
N LEU A 595 -3.97 0.70 -4.79
CA LEU A 595 -4.79 1.60 -5.59
C LEU A 595 -4.01 2.91 -5.80
N ALA A 596 -4.04 3.45 -7.02
CA ALA A 596 -3.46 4.75 -7.33
C ALA A 596 -4.28 5.40 -8.45
N PRO A 597 -4.32 6.74 -8.52
CA PRO A 597 -4.82 7.39 -9.72
C PRO A 597 -4.05 6.93 -10.96
N PRO A 598 -4.70 6.85 -12.13
CA PRO A 598 -4.08 6.31 -13.34
C PRO A 598 -2.91 7.17 -13.77
N PHE A 599 -1.75 6.56 -14.06
CA PHE A 599 -0.51 7.27 -14.41
C PHE A 599 -0.06 8.32 -13.36
N PHE A 600 -0.47 8.19 -12.10
CA PHE A 600 0.06 9.04 -11.04
C PHE A 600 1.54 8.74 -10.79
N PRO A 601 2.38 9.73 -10.44
CA PRO A 601 3.80 9.49 -10.29
C PRO A 601 4.13 8.42 -9.25
N THR A 602 5.24 7.71 -9.48
CA THR A 602 5.73 6.64 -8.58
C THR A 602 7.03 7.04 -7.91
N THR A 603 7.30 6.47 -6.73
CA THR A 603 8.46 6.79 -5.89
C THR A 603 9.78 6.22 -6.42
N GLY A 604 9.78 5.57 -7.59
CA GLY A 604 10.93 4.82 -8.11
C GLY A 604 11.31 3.58 -7.28
N GLN A 605 10.71 3.40 -6.10
CA GLN A 605 10.94 2.25 -5.22
C GLN A 605 9.95 1.13 -5.54
N ASP A 606 10.50 -0.06 -5.68
CA ASP A 606 9.75 -1.29 -5.85
C ASP A 606 9.27 -1.84 -4.51
N ARG A 607 8.01 -2.29 -4.47
CA ARG A 607 7.45 -3.01 -3.34
C ARG A 607 6.84 -4.32 -3.79
N VAL A 608 6.88 -5.29 -2.88
CA VAL A 608 6.13 -6.54 -3.04
C VAL A 608 4.65 -6.24 -2.78
N THR A 609 3.87 -6.14 -3.85
CA THR A 609 2.43 -5.83 -3.80
C THR A 609 1.60 -7.04 -3.43
N SER A 610 2.04 -8.24 -3.81
CA SER A 610 1.40 -9.49 -3.43
C SER A 610 2.42 -10.63 -3.39
N VAL A 611 2.10 -11.67 -2.61
CA VAL A 611 2.81 -12.96 -2.63
C VAL A 611 1.81 -14.09 -2.69
N SER A 612 2.18 -15.17 -3.37
CA SER A 612 1.40 -16.39 -3.47
C SER A 612 2.32 -17.60 -3.41
N VAL A 613 1.91 -18.59 -2.61
CA VAL A 613 2.64 -19.85 -2.42
C VAL A 613 1.89 -20.92 -3.20
N PHE A 614 2.50 -21.42 -4.28
CA PHE A 614 1.95 -22.54 -5.05
C PHE A 614 2.70 -23.81 -4.70
N SER A 615 1.97 -24.88 -4.37
CA SER A 615 2.53 -26.23 -4.17
C SER A 615 2.18 -27.11 -5.38
N TYR A 616 3.17 -27.76 -5.96
CA TYR A 616 3.00 -28.65 -7.13
C TYR A 616 3.04 -30.13 -6.75
N GLY A 617 3.40 -30.46 -5.52
CA GLY A 617 3.44 -31.85 -5.05
C GLY A 617 3.84 -31.99 -3.58
N GLN A 618 3.29 -33.00 -2.92
CA GLN A 618 3.60 -33.38 -1.54
C GLN A 618 4.06 -34.84 -1.51
N ARG A 619 5.22 -35.10 -0.91
CA ARG A 619 5.73 -36.46 -0.66
C ARG A 619 5.87 -36.68 0.83
N GLU A 620 5.18 -37.70 1.34
CA GLU A 620 5.38 -38.21 2.69
C GLU A 620 6.58 -39.18 2.69
N GLN A 621 7.45 -39.04 3.69
CA GLN A 621 8.52 -40.00 3.96
C GLN A 621 8.36 -40.56 5.37
N VAL A 622 8.32 -41.89 5.43
CA VAL A 622 8.29 -42.68 6.66
C VAL A 622 9.72 -43.10 6.99
N TYR A 623 10.14 -42.87 8.23
CA TYR A 623 11.37 -43.39 8.80
C TYR A 623 11.04 -44.28 9.99
#